data_AF-A0A3D5Q5R2-F1
#
_entry.id   AF-A0A3D5Q5R2-F1
#
_cell.length_a   1.000
_cell.length_b   1.000
_cell.length_c   1.000
_cell.angle_alpha   90.00
_cell.angle_beta   90.00
_cell.angle_gamma   90.00
#
_symmetry.space_group_name_H-M   'P 1'
#
loop_
_entity.id
_entity.type
_entity.pdbx_description
1 polymer ?
#
loop_
_entity_poly.entity_id
_entity_poly.type
_entity_poly.pdbx_seq_one_letter_code
_entity_poly.pdbx_strand_id
1 'polypeptide(L)'
;AERVSRKRLAGITGIETRPVDRMIRGLPVRGIKSVLQLDQQSFASEGDLYLFGTVLSQFFALYASINAFHSLEVVNTDNQERYTWTLQQGQQPLM
;
A
#
# COMPACT_ATOMS: atom_id res chain seq x y z
N ALA A 1 9.10 11.26 -17.97
CA ALA A 1 8.80 10.36 -16.84
C ALA A 1 9.04 11.04 -15.48
N GLU A 2 10.19 11.67 -15.26
CA GLU A 2 10.57 12.23 -13.95
C GLU A 2 9.59 13.28 -13.38
N ARG A 3 9.09 14.19 -14.21
CA ARG A 3 8.13 15.23 -13.78
C ARG A 3 6.80 14.65 -13.27
N VAL A 4 6.34 13.55 -13.88
CA VAL A 4 5.12 12.84 -13.48
C VAL A 4 5.35 12.09 -12.16
N SER A 5 6.50 11.44 -12.00
CA SER A 5 6.87 10.78 -10.75
C SER A 5 6.96 11.78 -9.58
N ARG A 6 7.62 12.92 -9.79
CA ARG A 6 7.70 14.00 -8.79
C ARG A 6 6.32 14.55 -8.42
N LYS A 7 5.42 14.70 -9.39
CA LYS A 7 4.03 15.13 -9.14
C LYS A 7 3.27 14.11 -8.29
N ARG A 8 3.35 12.81 -8.62
CA ARG A 8 2.71 11.74 -7.84
C ARG A 8 3.25 11.64 -6.41
N LEU A 9 4.56 11.82 -6.24
CA LEU A 9 5.20 11.87 -4.91
C LEU A 9 4.71 13.07 -4.09
N ALA A 10 4.56 14.24 -4.72
CA ALA A 10 3.99 15.42 -4.05
C ALA A 10 2.51 15.21 -3.65
N GLY A 11 1.81 14.31 -4.34
CA GLY A 11 0.44 13.90 -4.01
C GLY A 11 0.31 12.99 -2.79
N ILE A 12 1.42 12.48 -2.24
CA ILE A 12 1.38 11.71 -1.00
C ILE A 12 1.31 12.71 0.16
N THR A 13 0.12 12.88 0.73
CA THR A 13 -0.13 13.85 1.79
C THR A 13 0.13 13.28 3.19
N GLY A 14 0.12 11.94 3.31
CA GLY A 14 0.37 11.27 4.57
C GLY A 14 0.65 9.78 4.40
N ILE A 15 1.44 9.24 5.31
CA ILE A 15 1.65 7.80 5.45
C ILE A 15 1.66 7.44 6.93
N GLU A 16 0.81 6.51 7.32
CA GLU A 16 0.82 5.91 8.65
C GLU A 16 1.11 4.44 8.52
N THR A 17 2.08 3.95 9.29
CA THR A 17 2.43 2.54 9.29
C THR A 17 2.40 2.01 10.71
N ARG A 18 1.67 0.92 10.93
CA ARG A 18 1.50 0.31 12.25
C ARG A 18 1.62 -1.22 12.19
N PRO A 19 2.21 -1.84 13.22
CA PRO A 19 2.14 -3.29 13.37
C PRO A 19 0.68 -3.72 13.58
N VAL A 20 0.31 -4.86 13.02
CA VAL A 20 -1.02 -5.45 13.15
C VAL A 20 -0.91 -6.96 13.29
N ASP A 21 -1.75 -7.54 14.14
CA ASP A 21 -1.91 -8.99 14.25
C ASP A 21 -3.19 -9.40 13.52
N ARG A 22 -3.13 -10.44 12.69
CA ARG A 22 -4.33 -11.07 12.11
C ARG A 22 -4.32 -12.56 12.34
N MET A 23 -5.50 -13.11 12.54
CA MET A 23 -5.69 -14.56 12.53
C MET A 23 -5.88 -15.02 11.08
N ILE A 24 -4.94 -15.79 10.56
CA ILE A 24 -4.98 -16.33 9.19
C ILE A 24 -4.96 -17.85 9.33
N ARG A 25 -6.03 -18.51 8.85
CA ARG A 25 -6.19 -19.98 8.95
C ARG A 25 -6.00 -20.51 10.39
N GLY A 26 -6.46 -19.76 11.39
CA GLY A 26 -6.35 -20.14 12.81
C GLY A 26 -5.00 -19.84 13.46
N LEU A 27 -4.02 -19.31 12.73
CA LEU A 27 -2.71 -18.94 13.28
C LEU A 27 -2.60 -17.41 13.44
N PRO A 28 -2.03 -16.91 14.55
CA PRO A 28 -1.71 -15.50 14.68
C PRO A 28 -0.51 -15.17 13.78
N VAL A 29 -0.74 -14.32 12.79
CA VAL A 29 0.31 -13.81 11.89
C VAL A 29 0.50 -12.34 12.21
N ARG A 30 1.75 -11.95 12.47
CA ARG A 30 2.14 -10.53 12.62
C ARG A 30 2.30 -9.92 11.25
N GLY A 31 1.91 -8.67 11.11
CA GLY A 31 2.03 -7.93 9.88
C GLY A 31 2.20 -6.45 10.13
N ILE A 32 2.26 -5.72 9.02
CA ILE A 32 2.33 -4.28 8.99
C ILE A 32 1.16 -3.80 8.15
N LYS A 33 0.44 -2.79 8.64
CA LYS A 33 -0.57 -2.07 7.87
C LYS A 33 -0.03 -0.67 7.58
N SER A 34 0.03 -0.33 6.30
CA SER A 34 0.31 1.04 5.86
C SER A 34 -0.96 1.67 5.31
N VAL A 35 -1.25 2.89 5.76
CA VAL A 35 -2.34 3.73 5.28
C VAL A 35 -1.71 4.92 4.58
N LEU A 36 -1.93 5.05 3.27
CA LEU A 36 -1.49 6.20 2.49
C LEU A 36 -2.65 7.13 2.24
N GLN A 37 -2.40 8.42 2.37
CA GLN A 37 -3.31 9.47 1.96
C GLN A 37 -2.79 10.06 0.65
N LEU A 38 -3.61 10.00 -0.38
CA LEU A 38 -3.27 10.46 -1.73
C LEU A 38 -4.22 11.57 -2.16
N ASP A 39 -3.64 12.69 -2.59
CA ASP A 39 -4.36 13.76 -3.26
C ASP A 39 -4.57 13.41 -4.74
N GLN A 40 -5.83 13.21 -5.14
CA GLN A 40 -6.19 12.86 -6.51
C GLN A 40 -5.77 13.90 -7.55
N GLN A 41 -5.66 15.20 -7.19
CA GLN A 41 -5.27 16.26 -8.13
C GLN A 41 -3.80 16.11 -8.60
N SER A 42 -3.03 15.36 -7.82
CA SER A 42 -1.65 15.01 -8.14
C SER A 42 -1.53 13.86 -9.15
N PHE A 43 -2.62 13.15 -9.45
CA PHE A 43 -2.71 12.05 -10.41
C PHE A 43 -3.45 12.45 -11.69
N ALA A 44 -3.33 11.66 -12.76
CA ALA A 44 -4.02 11.95 -14.02
C ALA A 44 -5.52 11.59 -13.96
N SER A 45 -5.86 10.59 -13.16
CA SER A 45 -7.22 10.11 -12.92
C SER A 45 -7.24 9.25 -11.64
N GLU A 46 -8.44 8.90 -11.18
CA GLU A 46 -8.61 7.93 -10.08
C GLU A 46 -8.00 6.56 -10.42
N GLY A 47 -8.11 6.12 -11.68
CA GLY A 47 -7.47 4.89 -12.15
C GLY A 47 -5.94 4.94 -12.07
N ASP A 48 -5.33 6.11 -12.32
CA ASP A 48 -3.88 6.31 -12.15
C ASP A 48 -3.47 6.24 -10.68
N LEU A 49 -4.29 6.77 -9.78
CA LEU A 49 -4.11 6.67 -8.32
C LEU A 49 -4.21 5.21 -7.85
N TYR A 50 -5.22 4.46 -8.32
CA TYR A 50 -5.39 3.04 -8.01
C TYR A 50 -4.21 2.20 -8.52
N LEU A 51 -3.74 2.46 -9.74
CA LEU A 51 -2.58 1.76 -10.30
C LEU A 51 -1.31 2.06 -9.50
N PHE A 52 -1.12 3.32 -9.10
CA PHE A 52 -0.01 3.70 -8.23
C PHE A 52 -0.06 2.97 -6.88
N GLY A 53 -1.24 2.90 -6.24
CA GLY A 53 -1.45 2.12 -5.02
C GLY A 53 -1.17 0.63 -5.21
N THR A 54 -1.57 0.06 -6.34
CA THR A 54 -1.31 -1.36 -6.68
C THR A 54 0.19 -1.64 -6.80
N VAL A 55 0.94 -0.77 -7.48
CA VAL A 55 2.41 -0.89 -7.59
C VAL A 55 3.07 -0.78 -6.21
N LEU A 56 2.62 0.17 -5.37
CA LEU A 56 3.13 0.30 -4.00
C LEU A 56 2.81 -0.92 -3.14
N SER A 57 1.62 -1.50 -3.27
CA SER A 57 1.26 -2.72 -2.54
C SER A 57 2.20 -3.86 -2.89
N GLN A 58 2.50 -4.04 -4.18
CA GLN A 58 3.44 -5.07 -4.62
C GLN A 58 4.85 -4.78 -4.11
N PHE A 59 5.29 -3.52 -4.17
CA PHE A 59 6.58 -3.10 -3.65
C PHE A 59 6.71 -3.39 -2.15
N PHE A 60 5.72 -3.02 -1.33
CA PHE A 60 5.77 -3.30 0.11
C PHE A 60 5.71 -4.79 0.44
N ALA A 61 5.01 -5.60 -0.36
CA ALA A 61 5.00 -7.05 -0.22
C ALA A 61 6.39 -7.68 -0.41
N LEU A 62 7.30 -7.05 -1.18
CA LEU A 62 8.69 -7.52 -1.32
C LEU A 62 9.55 -7.30 -0.07
N TYR A 63 9.15 -6.38 0.82
CA TYR A 63 9.84 -6.10 2.08
C TYR A 63 9.15 -6.73 3.30
N ALA A 64 7.97 -7.32 3.10
CA ALA A 64 7.33 -8.12 4.13
C ALA A 64 8.19 -9.37 4.38
N SER A 65 8.67 -9.57 5.60
CA SER A 65 9.40 -10.78 5.95
C SER A 65 8.57 -12.04 5.65
N ILE A 66 9.21 -13.18 5.40
CA ILE A 66 8.56 -14.46 5.05
C ILE A 66 7.39 -14.84 5.99
N ASN A 67 7.49 -14.46 7.27
CA ASN A 67 6.47 -14.76 8.30
C ASN A 67 5.52 -13.60 8.59
N ALA A 68 5.57 -12.53 7.80
CA ALA A 68 4.77 -11.34 8.03
C ALA A 68 3.98 -10.95 6.79
N PHE A 69 2.86 -10.28 7.05
CA PHE A 69 1.98 -9.78 6.00
C PHE A 69 2.09 -8.25 5.92
N HIS A 70 2.18 -7.66 4.72
CA HIS A 70 1.95 -6.22 4.51
C HIS A 70 0.59 -5.90 3.87
N SER A 71 -0.28 -5.18 4.58
CA SER A 71 -1.55 -4.68 4.05
C SER A 71 -1.44 -3.19 3.72
N LEU A 72 -1.80 -2.83 2.49
CA LEU A 72 -1.86 -1.44 2.06
C LEU A 72 -3.33 -0.97 2.01
N GLU A 73 -3.60 0.18 2.61
CA GLU A 73 -4.82 0.95 2.42
C GLU A 73 -4.44 2.30 1.82
N VAL A 74 -5.13 2.71 0.76
CA VAL A 74 -5.01 4.04 0.16
C VAL A 74 -6.33 4.76 0.38
N VAL A 75 -6.24 5.96 0.95
CA VAL A 75 -7.35 6.88 1.12
C VAL A 75 -7.19 8.02 0.14
N ASN A 76 -8.15 8.18 -0.75
CA ASN A 76 -8.23 9.35 -1.61
C ASN A 76 -8.74 10.54 -0.78
N THR A 77 -7.96 11.60 -0.68
CA THR A 77 -8.33 12.75 0.17
C THR A 77 -9.45 13.60 -0.43
N ASP A 78 -9.68 13.53 -1.75
CA ASP A 78 -10.66 14.34 -2.47
C ASP A 78 -12.09 13.83 -2.24
N ASN A 79 -12.29 12.51 -2.36
CA ASN A 79 -13.60 11.87 -2.25
C ASN A 79 -13.75 10.93 -1.03
N GLN A 80 -12.70 10.76 -0.22
CA GLN A 80 -12.65 9.88 0.95
C GLN A 80 -12.79 8.37 0.65
N GLU A 81 -12.68 7.96 -0.62
CA GLU A 81 -12.71 6.56 -1.00
C GLU A 81 -11.47 5.82 -0.51
N ARG A 82 -11.67 4.54 -0.18
CA ARG A 82 -10.64 3.69 0.40
C ARG A 82 -10.44 2.44 -0.44
N TYR A 83 -9.22 2.27 -0.91
CA TYR A 83 -8.79 1.07 -1.64
C TYR A 83 -7.89 0.26 -0.73
N THR A 84 -8.20 -1.03 -0.59
CA THR A 84 -7.40 -1.92 0.26
C THR A 84 -6.84 -3.06 -0.57
N TRP A 85 -5.52 -3.22 -0.52
CA TRP A 85 -4.83 -4.39 -1.04
C TRP A 85 -4.51 -5.30 0.15
N THR A 86 -5.14 -6.46 0.13
CA THR A 86 -4.91 -7.51 1.12
C THR A 86 -3.94 -8.51 0.51
N LEU A 87 -2.92 -8.93 1.25
CA LEU A 87 -1.77 -9.67 0.72
C LEU A 87 -2.06 -10.80 -0.26
N GLN A 88 -1.20 -10.84 -1.26
CA GLN A 88 -0.55 -12.07 -1.72
C GLN A 88 0.56 -12.46 -0.72
N GLN A 89 0.55 -13.69 -0.19
CA GLN A 89 1.58 -14.20 0.73
C GLN A 89 2.99 -13.95 0.14
N GLY A 90 3.91 -13.46 0.98
CA GLY A 90 5.29 -13.15 0.60
C GLY A 90 5.95 -14.32 -0.12
N GLN A 91 6.38 -14.10 -1.36
CA GLN A 91 7.01 -15.12 -2.20
C GLN A 91 8.55 -15.14 -2.08
N GLN A 92 9.15 -14.49 -1.08
CA GLN A 92 10.61 -14.53 -0.94
C GLN A 92 11.06 -15.95 -0.60
N PRO A 93 11.79 -16.65 -1.50
CA PRO A 93 12.45 -17.89 -1.16
C PRO A 93 13.58 -17.57 -0.17
N LEU A 94 13.78 -18.46 0.79
CA LEU A 94 14.92 -18.42 1.71
C LEU A 94 16.22 -18.41 0.88
N MET A 95 17.07 -17.41 1.11
CA MET A 95 18.51 -17.44 0.77
C MET A 95 19.29 -17.86 2.01
#